data_AF-A0A553IBQ6-F1
#
_entry.id   AF-A0A553IBQ6-F1
#
_cell.length_a   1.000
_cell.length_b   1.000
_cell.length_c   1.000
_cell.angle_alpha   90.00
_cell.angle_beta   90.00
_cell.angle_gamma   90.00
#
_symmetry.space_group_name_H-M   'P 1'
#
loop_
_entity.id
_entity.type
_entity.pdbx_description
1 polymer ?
#
loop_
_entity_poly.entity_id
_entity_poly.type
_entity_poly.pdbx_seq_one_letter_code
_entity_poly.pdbx_strand_id
1 'polypeptide(L)'
;MAKSEEKEEKELELATDQHVKYIQSLDTRKDQYDYWLTEHLRLNGLYWGLTALHLLKHPDALPRDEAINFVLSCQHESGGFGAAPNHDAHMLYTVSAVQIFALLDAFDELEKRGTGKLKVAQSGLQNQEKGSFAGDEWGEEDTRFLYGALNALSLLDMLHLVDIDKAVNHVHACANFDGGYGVNPGDESHSGQIFTCVAALTIAKRQDLINQEKLGGWLCERQLENGGLNGRPEKKEDVCYSWWVLSSLSMIDRTHWINRDKLIKFILECQDTDNGGISDRPGNMVDVWHTLFGLTGLSLLGYPGLDDIDPVYCLPKSTVERVLGKSKQQSLP
;
A
#
# COMPACT_ATOMS: atom_id res chain seq x y z
N MET A 1 -46.50 -11.81 -26.31
CA MET A 1 -45.27 -11.00 -26.49
C MET A 1 -45.01 -10.29 -25.17
N ALA A 2 -44.13 -10.85 -24.34
CA ALA A 2 -43.72 -10.22 -23.09
C ALA A 2 -42.74 -9.10 -23.44
N LYS A 3 -43.04 -7.88 -23.00
CA LYS A 3 -42.08 -6.76 -23.03
C LYS A 3 -41.01 -7.07 -22.00
N SER A 4 -39.77 -7.25 -22.44
CA SER A 4 -38.60 -7.20 -21.58
C SER A 4 -38.51 -5.80 -20.99
N GLU A 5 -38.68 -5.69 -19.68
CA GLU A 5 -38.32 -4.49 -18.93
C GLU A 5 -36.78 -4.40 -18.96
N GLU A 6 -36.25 -3.50 -19.79
CA GLU A 6 -34.89 -2.99 -19.59
C GLU A 6 -34.91 -2.25 -18.24
N LYS A 7 -34.41 -2.91 -17.19
CA LYS A 7 -33.98 -2.20 -15.99
C LYS A 7 -32.86 -1.26 -16.42
N GLU A 8 -33.09 0.04 -16.34
CA GLU A 8 -32.00 1.03 -16.32
C GLU A 8 -31.01 0.57 -15.22
N GLU A 9 -29.84 0.05 -15.63
CA GLU A 9 -28.73 -0.18 -14.71
C GLU A 9 -28.36 1.20 -14.16
N LYS A 10 -28.76 1.46 -12.92
CA LYS A 10 -28.36 2.68 -12.22
C LYS A 10 -26.84 2.68 -12.15
N GLU A 11 -26.22 3.69 -12.75
CA GLU A 11 -24.77 3.85 -12.74
C GLU A 11 -24.30 3.92 -11.28
N LEU A 12 -23.37 3.04 -10.90
CA LEU A 12 -22.83 3.01 -9.55
C LEU A 12 -21.89 4.21 -9.39
N GLU A 13 -22.08 4.97 -8.32
CA GLU A 13 -21.21 6.07 -7.93
C GLU A 13 -20.46 5.71 -6.64
N LEU A 14 -19.31 6.33 -6.41
CA LEU A 14 -18.54 6.13 -5.18
C LEU A 14 -19.25 6.76 -3.97
N ALA A 15 -19.58 5.93 -2.97
CA ALA A 15 -20.26 6.32 -1.73
C ALA A 15 -19.31 7.01 -0.73
N THR A 16 -18.74 8.15 -1.14
CA THR A 16 -17.70 8.90 -0.42
C THR A 16 -18.06 9.17 1.04
N ASP A 17 -19.24 9.74 1.30
CA ASP A 17 -19.68 10.08 2.67
C ASP A 17 -19.80 8.84 3.56
N GLN A 18 -20.26 7.73 3.00
CA GLN A 18 -20.38 6.46 3.71
C GLN A 18 -19.00 5.89 4.03
N HIS A 19 -18.06 5.93 3.08
CA HIS A 19 -16.68 5.48 3.31
C HIS A 19 -15.97 6.29 4.40
N VAL A 20 -16.17 7.62 4.43
CA VAL A 20 -15.64 8.48 5.51
C VAL A 20 -16.23 8.06 6.87
N LYS A 21 -17.55 7.91 6.97
CA LYS A 21 -18.22 7.46 8.20
C LYS A 21 -17.78 6.07 8.64
N TYR A 22 -17.61 5.16 7.70
CA TYR A 22 -17.11 3.81 7.94
C TYR A 22 -15.74 3.86 8.63
N ILE A 23 -14.78 4.61 8.06
CA ILE A 23 -13.43 4.75 8.61
C ILE A 23 -13.46 5.37 10.02
N GLN A 24 -14.27 6.41 10.23
CA GLN A 24 -14.45 7.03 11.55
C GLN A 24 -14.99 6.07 12.61
N SER A 25 -15.79 5.07 12.19
CA SER A 25 -16.42 4.10 13.09
C SER A 25 -15.49 2.97 13.55
N LEU A 26 -14.35 2.74 12.88
CA LEU A 26 -13.51 1.56 13.10
C LEU A 26 -12.98 1.43 14.54
N ASP A 27 -12.64 2.54 15.20
CA ASP A 27 -12.12 2.52 16.58
C ASP A 27 -13.22 2.63 17.67
N THR A 28 -14.51 2.67 17.30
CA THR A 28 -15.58 2.96 18.27
C THR A 28 -16.06 1.77 19.08
N ARG A 29 -15.73 0.54 18.68
CA ARG A 29 -16.31 -0.72 19.21
C ARG A 29 -15.39 -1.46 20.20
N LYS A 30 -14.78 -0.73 21.14
CA LYS A 30 -13.74 -1.24 22.07
C LYS A 30 -14.24 -2.31 23.05
N ASP A 31 -15.55 -2.44 23.20
CA ASP A 31 -16.24 -3.40 24.05
C ASP A 31 -16.53 -4.76 23.36
N GLN A 32 -16.26 -4.87 22.05
CA GLN A 32 -16.56 -6.08 21.27
C GLN A 32 -15.34 -7.00 21.15
N TYR A 33 -15.58 -8.32 21.14
CA TYR A 33 -14.51 -9.31 20.97
C TYR A 33 -13.72 -9.12 19.66
N ASP A 34 -14.42 -8.80 18.58
CA ASP A 34 -13.83 -8.61 17.24
C ASP A 34 -12.82 -7.45 17.20
N TYR A 35 -12.98 -6.43 18.06
CA TYR A 35 -12.04 -5.33 18.19
C TYR A 35 -10.68 -5.78 18.76
N TRP A 36 -10.69 -6.80 19.62
CA TRP A 36 -9.48 -7.37 20.20
C TRP A 36 -8.84 -8.41 19.28
N LEU A 37 -9.64 -9.15 18.51
CA LEU A 37 -9.14 -10.07 17.48
C LEU A 37 -8.33 -9.37 16.39
N THR A 38 -8.63 -8.10 16.12
CA THR A 38 -7.98 -7.29 15.08
C THR A 38 -6.80 -6.46 15.61
N GLU A 39 -6.36 -6.68 16.86
CA GLU A 39 -5.27 -5.91 17.47
C GLU A 39 -3.98 -5.94 16.65
N HIS A 40 -3.64 -7.10 16.09
CA HIS A 40 -2.50 -7.33 15.22
C HIS A 40 -2.54 -6.56 13.88
N LEU A 41 -3.64 -5.84 13.59
CA LEU A 41 -3.80 -5.04 12.36
C LEU A 41 -3.86 -3.53 12.65
N ARG A 42 -3.92 -3.08 13.91
CA ARG A 42 -4.35 -1.71 14.24
C ARG A 42 -3.51 -0.60 13.62
N LEU A 43 -2.18 -0.67 13.74
CA LEU A 43 -1.30 0.36 13.15
C LEU A 43 -1.45 0.42 11.63
N ASN A 44 -1.48 -0.73 10.96
CA ASN A 44 -1.70 -0.74 9.52
C ASN A 44 -3.13 -0.29 9.15
N GLY A 45 -4.13 -0.65 9.95
CA GLY A 45 -5.52 -0.20 9.80
C GLY A 45 -5.65 1.31 9.89
N LEU A 46 -4.94 1.96 10.81
CA LEU A 46 -4.86 3.41 10.91
C LEU A 46 -4.21 4.01 9.65
N TYR A 47 -3.11 3.43 9.17
CA TYR A 47 -2.48 3.85 7.92
C TYR A 47 -3.45 3.74 6.72
N TRP A 48 -4.15 2.61 6.59
CA TRP A 48 -5.10 2.39 5.50
C TRP A 48 -6.26 3.38 5.55
N GLY A 49 -6.85 3.57 6.74
CA GLY A 49 -7.93 4.52 6.96
C GLY A 49 -7.51 5.97 6.68
N LEU A 50 -6.38 6.41 7.22
CA LEU A 50 -5.86 7.77 6.97
C LEU A 50 -5.56 8.00 5.49
N THR A 51 -4.94 7.05 4.81
CA THR A 51 -4.65 7.19 3.38
C THR A 51 -5.93 7.27 2.56
N ALA A 52 -6.92 6.43 2.86
CA ALA A 52 -8.24 6.47 2.22
C ALA A 52 -8.94 7.82 2.44
N LEU A 53 -8.90 8.36 3.66
CA LEU A 53 -9.48 9.68 3.97
C LEU A 53 -8.81 10.82 3.20
N HIS A 54 -7.49 10.78 3.03
CA HIS A 54 -6.79 11.75 2.18
C HIS A 54 -7.22 11.63 0.72
N LEU A 55 -7.31 10.41 0.16
CA LEU A 55 -7.78 10.21 -1.21
C LEU A 55 -9.20 10.71 -1.43
N LEU A 56 -10.07 10.56 -0.42
CA LEU A 56 -11.45 11.04 -0.42
C LEU A 56 -11.56 12.55 -0.15
N LYS A 57 -10.46 13.29 0.03
CA LYS A 57 -10.43 14.72 0.35
C LYS A 57 -11.03 15.09 1.72
N HIS A 58 -10.91 14.17 2.68
CA HIS A 58 -11.32 14.36 4.08
C HIS A 58 -10.16 14.11 5.06
N PRO A 59 -9.00 14.80 4.90
CA PRO A 59 -7.81 14.55 5.73
C PRO A 59 -8.05 14.77 7.23
N ASP A 60 -8.97 15.67 7.59
CA ASP A 60 -9.28 16.04 8.98
C ASP A 60 -10.38 15.18 9.62
N ALA A 61 -10.82 14.09 8.96
CA ALA A 61 -11.90 13.24 9.47
C ALA A 61 -11.52 12.42 10.71
N LEU A 62 -10.23 12.26 11.00
CA LEU A 62 -9.71 11.65 12.23
C LEU A 62 -8.84 12.66 13.01
N PRO A 63 -8.85 12.64 14.36
CA PRO A 63 -8.04 13.55 15.14
C PRO A 63 -6.54 13.27 14.97
N ARG A 64 -5.82 14.24 14.37
CA ARG A 64 -4.38 14.12 14.07
C ARG A 64 -3.54 13.73 15.29
N ASP A 65 -3.74 14.40 16.42
CA ASP A 65 -2.91 14.18 17.61
C ASP A 65 -3.17 12.80 18.24
N GLU A 66 -4.40 12.30 18.19
CA GLU A 66 -4.72 10.94 18.66
C GLU A 66 -4.05 9.88 17.78
N ALA A 67 -4.07 10.06 16.46
CA ALA A 67 -3.37 9.18 15.53
C ALA A 67 -1.85 9.15 15.80
N ILE A 68 -1.22 10.32 15.98
CA ILE A 68 0.21 10.41 16.30
C ILE A 68 0.52 9.77 17.65
N ASN A 69 -0.30 10.02 18.68
CA ASN A 69 -0.14 9.41 20.00
C ASN A 69 -0.20 7.89 19.93
N PHE A 70 -1.14 7.34 19.15
CA PHE A 70 -1.26 5.91 18.95
C PHE A 70 -0.03 5.33 18.24
N VAL A 71 0.42 5.93 17.13
CA VAL A 71 1.60 5.45 16.40
C VAL A 71 2.85 5.46 17.30
N LEU A 72 3.08 6.55 18.05
CA LEU A 72 4.20 6.63 19.00
C LEU A 72 4.10 5.59 20.12
N SER A 73 2.89 5.26 20.58
CA SER A 73 2.69 4.21 21.60
C SER A 73 3.00 2.79 21.11
N CYS A 74 3.11 2.60 19.79
CA CYS A 74 3.53 1.34 19.17
C CYS A 74 5.04 1.26 18.91
N GLN A 75 5.82 2.30 19.26
CA GLN A 75 7.26 2.33 19.03
C GLN A 75 8.01 1.44 20.03
N HIS A 76 8.92 0.62 19.51
CA HIS A 76 9.76 -0.29 20.27
C HIS A 76 11.16 0.28 20.53
N GLU A 77 11.89 -0.25 21.52
CA GLU A 77 13.25 0.17 21.87
C GLU A 77 14.26 -0.02 20.72
N SER A 78 14.00 -0.98 19.83
CA SER A 78 14.79 -1.20 18.60
C SER A 78 14.71 0.00 17.64
N GLY A 79 13.68 0.85 17.76
CA GLY A 79 13.36 1.96 16.85
C GLY A 79 12.16 1.67 15.96
N GLY A 80 11.93 0.39 15.62
CA GLY A 80 10.81 -0.04 14.81
C GLY A 80 9.46 0.07 15.53
N PHE A 81 8.39 -0.27 14.82
CA PHE A 81 7.02 -0.21 15.34
C PHE A 81 6.35 -1.58 15.30
N GLY A 82 5.49 -1.85 16.28
CA GLY A 82 4.62 -3.01 16.34
C GLY A 82 3.19 -2.73 15.89
N ALA A 83 2.34 -3.75 15.85
CA ALA A 83 0.95 -3.63 15.42
C ALA A 83 0.08 -2.74 16.34
N ALA A 84 0.40 -2.78 17.63
CA ALA A 84 -0.28 -2.12 18.73
C ALA A 84 0.72 -1.94 19.90
N PRO A 85 0.36 -1.19 20.96
CA PRO A 85 1.24 -1.03 22.12
C PRO A 85 1.64 -2.38 22.74
N ASN A 86 2.93 -2.52 23.06
CA ASN A 86 3.54 -3.75 23.61
C ASN A 86 3.63 -4.94 22.64
N HIS A 87 3.43 -4.73 21.34
CA HIS A 87 3.72 -5.75 20.31
C HIS A 87 5.14 -5.60 19.79
N ASP A 88 5.72 -6.72 19.35
CA ASP A 88 7.05 -6.75 18.76
C ASP A 88 7.14 -5.88 17.50
N ALA A 89 8.30 -5.24 17.32
CA ALA A 89 8.54 -4.44 16.14
C ALA A 89 8.67 -5.33 14.89
N HIS A 90 8.02 -4.90 13.80
CA HIS A 90 8.10 -5.60 12.53
C HIS A 90 8.12 -4.59 11.37
N MET A 91 8.78 -4.94 10.26
CA MET A 91 8.98 -4.07 9.11
C MET A 91 7.66 -3.56 8.52
N LEU A 92 6.64 -4.41 8.47
CA LEU A 92 5.31 -4.06 7.94
C LEU A 92 4.62 -2.94 8.73
N TYR A 93 4.75 -2.91 10.07
CA TYR A 93 4.18 -1.82 10.87
C TYR A 93 5.09 -0.60 10.88
N THR A 94 6.41 -0.82 10.81
CA THR A 94 7.41 0.25 10.75
C THR A 94 7.22 1.13 9.51
N VAL A 95 7.03 0.53 8.32
CA VAL A 95 6.75 1.32 7.11
C VAL A 95 5.42 2.07 7.20
N SER A 96 4.35 1.43 7.70
CA SER A 96 3.06 2.09 7.91
C SER A 96 3.16 3.26 8.88
N ALA A 97 3.94 3.15 9.96
CA ALA A 97 4.18 4.24 10.90
C ALA A 97 4.87 5.43 10.22
N VAL A 98 5.93 5.16 9.44
CA VAL A 98 6.64 6.18 8.65
C VAL A 98 5.71 6.86 7.64
N GLN A 99 4.85 6.08 6.98
CA GLN A 99 3.84 6.62 6.06
C GLN A 99 2.80 7.47 6.77
N ILE A 100 2.36 7.12 7.99
CA ILE A 100 1.46 7.95 8.80
C ILE A 100 2.15 9.28 9.17
N PHE A 101 3.42 9.24 9.62
CA PHE A 101 4.17 10.48 9.90
C PHE A 101 4.31 11.35 8.64
N ALA A 102 4.52 10.75 7.47
CA ALA A 102 4.56 11.46 6.20
C ALA A 102 3.20 12.12 5.88
N LEU A 103 2.10 11.37 5.98
CA LEU A 103 0.73 11.86 5.73
C LEU A 103 0.39 13.06 6.62
N LEU A 104 0.66 12.95 7.92
CA LEU A 104 0.28 13.95 8.91
C LEU A 104 1.31 15.09 9.06
N ASP A 105 2.35 15.14 8.22
CA ASP A 105 3.50 16.06 8.32
C ASP A 105 4.04 16.12 9.76
N ALA A 106 4.31 14.94 10.33
CA ALA A 106 4.55 14.74 11.76
C ALA A 106 5.91 14.09 12.08
N PHE A 107 6.86 14.18 11.15
CA PHE A 107 8.22 13.67 11.39
C PHE A 107 8.95 14.39 12.53
N ASP A 108 8.58 15.63 12.84
CA ASP A 108 9.13 16.38 13.97
C ASP A 108 8.65 15.82 15.32
N GLU A 109 7.44 15.27 15.39
CA GLU A 109 6.93 14.57 16.57
C GLU A 109 7.73 13.29 16.86
N LEU A 110 8.12 12.55 15.81
CA LEU A 110 9.01 11.40 15.92
C LEU A 110 10.37 11.78 16.51
N GLU A 111 10.93 12.94 16.13
CA GLU A 111 12.19 13.45 16.68
C GLU A 111 12.06 13.93 18.13
N LYS A 112 10.96 14.63 18.47
CA LYS A 112 10.77 15.21 19.80
C LYS A 112 10.37 14.20 20.87
N ARG A 113 9.56 13.21 20.49
CA ARG A 113 8.83 12.33 21.43
C ARG A 113 9.10 10.86 21.21
N GLY A 114 9.50 10.47 20.01
CA GLY A 114 9.87 9.11 19.69
C GLY A 114 11.38 8.87 19.78
N THR A 115 11.85 7.79 19.16
CA THR A 115 13.28 7.44 19.12
C THR A 115 14.09 8.21 18.05
N GLY A 116 13.44 9.06 17.25
CA GLY A 116 14.04 9.81 16.14
C GLY A 116 14.21 9.00 14.85
N LYS A 117 14.34 9.68 13.72
CA LYS A 117 14.40 9.03 12.39
C LYS A 117 15.57 8.08 12.25
N LEU A 118 16.73 8.45 12.80
CA LEU A 118 17.96 7.65 12.70
C LEU A 118 17.79 6.28 13.34
N LYS A 119 17.13 6.21 14.49
CA LYS A 119 16.90 4.95 15.20
C LYS A 119 15.91 4.06 14.45
N VAL A 120 14.85 4.65 13.88
CA VAL A 120 13.91 3.93 12.99
C VAL A 120 14.65 3.37 11.78
N ALA A 121 15.51 4.17 11.13
CA ALA A 121 16.24 3.70 9.95
C ALA A 121 17.26 2.59 10.28
N GLN A 122 17.88 2.65 11.46
CA GLN A 122 18.79 1.61 11.97
C GLN A 122 18.08 0.34 12.45
N SER A 123 16.75 0.35 12.61
CA SER A 123 16.00 -0.87 12.88
C SER A 123 15.80 -1.74 11.63
N GLY A 124 16.30 -1.31 10.46
CA GLY A 124 16.31 -2.09 9.24
C GLY A 124 17.19 -3.34 9.36
N LEU A 125 16.67 -4.48 8.89
CA LEU A 125 17.29 -5.79 9.05
C LEU A 125 17.84 -6.32 7.73
N GLN A 126 18.68 -5.51 7.06
CA GLN A 126 19.28 -5.92 5.80
C GLN A 126 20.28 -7.06 6.01
N ASN A 127 20.06 -8.17 5.31
CA ASN A 127 21.01 -9.26 5.19
C ASN A 127 22.24 -8.80 4.39
N GLN A 128 23.40 -8.76 5.06
CA GLN A 128 24.63 -8.24 4.47
C GLN A 128 25.22 -9.14 3.37
N GLU A 129 24.83 -10.41 3.30
CA GLU A 129 25.28 -11.33 2.25
C GLU A 129 24.36 -11.28 1.04
N LYS A 130 23.04 -11.35 1.26
CA LYS A 130 22.05 -11.48 0.19
C LYS A 130 21.47 -10.15 -0.31
N GLY A 131 21.43 -9.12 0.52
CA GLY A 131 20.74 -7.85 0.24
C GLY A 131 19.23 -7.85 0.53
N SER A 132 18.65 -9.01 0.85
CA SER A 132 17.28 -9.17 1.37
C SER A 132 17.11 -8.45 2.71
N PHE A 133 15.85 -8.28 3.13
CA PHE A 133 15.52 -7.70 4.43
C PHE A 133 14.65 -8.67 5.21
N ALA A 134 14.92 -8.79 6.51
CA ALA A 134 14.06 -9.51 7.42
C ALA A 134 12.89 -8.65 7.91
N GLY A 135 11.77 -9.30 8.23
CA GLY A 135 10.59 -8.66 8.82
C GLY A 135 10.83 -8.25 10.26
N ASP A 136 11.55 -9.08 11.01
CA ASP A 136 11.91 -8.90 12.42
C ASP A 136 13.21 -9.65 12.75
N GLU A 137 13.59 -9.63 14.03
CA GLU A 137 14.82 -10.26 14.53
C GLU A 137 14.89 -11.79 14.37
N TRP A 138 13.78 -12.44 14.00
CA TRP A 138 13.70 -13.88 13.80
C TRP A 138 14.07 -14.31 12.38
N GLY A 139 14.25 -13.35 11.46
CA GLY A 139 14.96 -13.58 10.20
C GLY A 139 14.13 -14.09 9.03
N GLU A 140 12.79 -13.99 9.06
CA GLU A 140 11.96 -14.20 7.86
C GLU A 140 12.30 -13.14 6.81
N GLU A 141 12.73 -13.55 5.62
CA GLU A 141 13.05 -12.67 4.49
C GLU A 141 11.94 -12.72 3.44
N ASP A 142 11.53 -11.55 2.93
CA ASP A 142 10.51 -11.42 1.90
C ASP A 142 10.70 -10.10 1.12
N THR A 143 10.37 -10.05 -0.17
CA THR A 143 10.45 -8.80 -0.94
C THR A 143 9.54 -7.69 -0.40
N ARG A 144 8.46 -8.04 0.31
CA ARG A 144 7.60 -7.11 1.07
C ARG A 144 8.41 -6.33 2.10
N PHE A 145 9.31 -6.97 2.82
CA PHE A 145 10.14 -6.32 3.84
C PHE A 145 11.23 -5.49 3.20
N LEU A 146 11.79 -5.95 2.07
CA LEU A 146 12.74 -5.17 1.29
C LEU A 146 12.10 -3.87 0.79
N TYR A 147 10.93 -3.95 0.15
CA TYR A 147 10.19 -2.77 -0.26
C TYR A 147 9.81 -1.89 0.93
N GLY A 148 9.30 -2.47 2.02
CA GLY A 148 8.94 -1.74 3.24
C GLY A 148 10.12 -0.95 3.80
N ALA A 149 11.31 -1.55 3.85
CA ALA A 149 12.53 -0.91 4.29
C ALA A 149 12.95 0.22 3.34
N LEU A 150 13.00 -0.01 2.03
CA LEU A 150 13.38 1.03 1.07
C LEU A 150 12.38 2.18 1.03
N ASN A 151 11.08 1.90 1.16
CA ASN A 151 10.03 2.92 1.27
C ASN A 151 10.27 3.78 2.52
N ALA A 152 10.36 3.16 3.70
CA ALA A 152 10.59 3.87 4.95
C ALA A 152 11.87 4.70 4.90
N LEU A 153 13.00 4.09 4.50
CA LEU A 153 14.29 4.77 4.40
C LEU A 153 14.26 5.92 3.39
N SER A 154 13.55 5.77 2.28
CA SER A 154 13.40 6.85 1.31
C SER A 154 12.60 8.02 1.87
N LEU A 155 11.48 7.77 2.56
CA LEU A 155 10.68 8.83 3.18
C LEU A 155 11.42 9.53 4.34
N LEU A 156 12.33 8.82 4.99
CA LEU A 156 13.18 9.33 6.06
C LEU A 156 14.45 10.04 5.56
N ASP A 157 14.75 9.99 4.26
CA ASP A 157 16.01 10.45 3.63
C ASP A 157 17.28 9.73 4.15
N MET A 158 17.15 8.41 4.33
CA MET A 158 18.14 7.53 4.97
C MET A 158 18.51 6.30 4.15
N LEU A 159 18.23 6.30 2.83
CA LEU A 159 18.64 5.21 1.93
C LEU A 159 20.15 4.92 1.96
N HIS A 160 20.97 5.92 2.28
CA HIS A 160 22.43 5.79 2.38
C HIS A 160 22.90 4.88 3.52
N LEU A 161 22.00 4.44 4.41
CA LEU A 161 22.32 3.54 5.52
C LEU A 161 22.30 2.06 5.12
N VAL A 162 21.87 1.72 3.90
CA VAL A 162 21.77 0.34 3.42
C VAL A 162 22.53 0.13 2.11
N ASP A 163 22.89 -1.11 1.83
CA ASP A 163 23.53 -1.51 0.59
C ASP A 163 22.46 -1.66 -0.52
N ILE A 164 22.22 -0.57 -1.25
CA ILE A 164 21.21 -0.51 -2.32
C ILE A 164 21.54 -1.47 -3.46
N ASP A 165 22.82 -1.61 -3.82
CA ASP A 165 23.23 -2.48 -4.93
C ASP A 165 22.93 -3.95 -4.62
N LYS A 166 23.19 -4.40 -3.38
CA LYS A 166 22.79 -5.75 -2.95
C LYS A 166 21.28 -5.94 -2.94
N ALA A 167 20.52 -4.97 -2.44
CA ALA A 167 19.05 -5.04 -2.46
C ALA A 167 18.52 -5.16 -3.90
N VAL A 168 19.07 -4.36 -4.83
CA VAL A 168 18.74 -4.42 -6.26
C VAL A 168 19.11 -5.79 -6.86
N ASN A 169 20.29 -6.32 -6.55
CA ASN A 169 20.71 -7.64 -7.02
C ASN A 169 19.80 -8.76 -6.51
N HIS A 170 19.33 -8.68 -5.25
CA HIS A 170 18.37 -9.61 -4.70
C HIS A 170 17.03 -9.56 -5.45
N VAL A 171 16.48 -8.36 -5.64
CA VAL A 171 15.22 -8.18 -6.40
C VAL A 171 15.36 -8.70 -7.84
N HIS A 172 16.48 -8.43 -8.49
CA HIS A 172 16.76 -8.96 -9.83
C HIS A 172 16.81 -10.50 -9.86
N ALA A 173 17.32 -11.13 -8.80
CA ALA A 173 17.33 -12.59 -8.67
C ALA A 173 15.92 -13.19 -8.44
N CYS A 174 14.96 -12.40 -7.93
CA CYS A 174 13.56 -12.81 -7.80
C CYS A 174 12.76 -12.75 -9.11
N ALA A 175 13.33 -12.20 -10.19
CA ALA A 175 12.67 -12.12 -11.49
C ALA A 175 12.54 -13.52 -12.13
N ASN A 176 11.35 -13.83 -12.63
CA ASN A 176 11.04 -15.12 -13.26
C ASN A 176 11.06 -15.07 -14.78
N PHE A 177 11.08 -16.26 -15.37
CA PHE A 177 11.06 -16.44 -16.82
C PHE A 177 9.78 -15.90 -17.47
N ASP A 178 8.72 -15.61 -16.74
CA ASP A 178 7.44 -15.08 -17.24
C ASP A 178 7.38 -13.54 -17.15
N GLY A 179 8.45 -12.90 -16.65
CA GLY A 179 8.55 -11.46 -16.45
C GLY A 179 8.06 -10.98 -15.08
N GLY A 180 7.41 -11.83 -14.28
CA GLY A 180 6.98 -11.50 -12.93
C GLY A 180 8.07 -11.69 -11.88
N TYR A 181 7.70 -11.54 -10.61
CA TYR A 181 8.59 -11.67 -9.45
C TYR A 181 7.95 -12.51 -8.35
N GLY A 182 8.73 -13.36 -7.71
CA GLY A 182 8.34 -14.17 -6.55
C GLY A 182 8.81 -13.57 -5.20
N VAL A 183 8.50 -14.27 -4.11
CA VAL A 183 8.93 -13.90 -2.75
C VAL A 183 10.45 -14.04 -2.59
N ASN A 184 11.01 -15.14 -3.09
CA ASN A 184 12.44 -15.41 -3.18
C ASN A 184 12.81 -15.83 -4.62
N PRO A 185 14.11 -15.89 -4.95
CA PRO A 185 14.58 -16.44 -6.22
C PRO A 185 14.02 -17.84 -6.49
N GLY A 186 13.25 -17.97 -7.58
CA GLY A 186 12.62 -19.22 -8.02
C GLY A 186 11.19 -19.46 -7.51
N ASP A 187 10.66 -18.60 -6.63
CA ASP A 187 9.27 -18.69 -6.19
C ASP A 187 8.29 -18.25 -7.29
N GLU A 188 7.03 -18.72 -7.20
CA GLU A 188 5.97 -18.37 -8.16
C GLU A 188 5.75 -16.85 -8.23
N SER A 189 5.55 -16.33 -9.44
CA SER A 189 5.21 -14.92 -9.64
C SER A 189 3.85 -14.57 -9.05
N HIS A 190 3.79 -13.46 -8.33
CA HIS A 190 2.58 -13.00 -7.65
C HIS A 190 2.44 -11.48 -7.76
N SER A 191 1.25 -10.96 -8.11
CA SER A 191 1.03 -9.51 -8.34
C SER A 191 1.47 -8.64 -7.16
N GLY A 192 1.27 -9.10 -5.92
CA GLY A 192 1.75 -8.40 -4.72
C GLY A 192 3.28 -8.35 -4.59
N GLN A 193 3.98 -9.42 -4.99
CA GLN A 193 5.45 -9.51 -4.96
C GLN A 193 6.08 -8.74 -6.13
N ILE A 194 5.37 -8.69 -7.26
CA ILE A 194 5.71 -7.83 -8.39
C ILE A 194 5.69 -6.36 -7.96
N PHE A 195 4.61 -5.91 -7.30
CA PHE A 195 4.52 -4.54 -6.81
C PHE A 195 5.72 -4.17 -5.94
N THR A 196 6.03 -4.98 -4.93
CA THR A 196 7.14 -4.71 -4.01
C THR A 196 8.48 -4.65 -4.74
N CYS A 197 8.74 -5.57 -5.66
CA CYS A 197 9.96 -5.59 -6.48
C CYS A 197 10.07 -4.36 -7.40
N VAL A 198 9.00 -4.03 -8.14
CA VAL A 198 8.99 -2.90 -9.08
C VAL A 198 9.10 -1.57 -8.34
N ALA A 199 8.41 -1.41 -7.22
CA ALA A 199 8.50 -0.23 -6.38
C ALA A 199 9.89 -0.08 -5.76
N ALA A 200 10.49 -1.17 -5.26
CA ALA A 200 11.86 -1.18 -4.75
C ALA A 200 12.88 -0.75 -5.82
N LEU A 201 12.78 -1.28 -7.05
CA LEU A 201 13.61 -0.87 -8.18
C LEU A 201 13.38 0.60 -8.56
N THR A 202 12.15 1.10 -8.45
CA THR A 202 11.82 2.49 -8.73
C THR A 202 12.45 3.44 -7.70
N ILE A 203 12.37 3.12 -6.40
CA ILE A 203 13.05 3.85 -5.32
C ILE A 203 14.57 3.85 -5.55
N ALA A 204 15.13 2.69 -5.92
CA ALA A 204 16.56 2.54 -6.20
C ALA A 204 17.01 3.16 -7.54
N LYS A 205 16.07 3.69 -8.36
CA LYS A 205 16.32 4.23 -9.71
C LYS A 205 16.95 3.20 -10.65
N ARG A 206 16.54 1.94 -10.53
CA ARG A 206 17.01 0.79 -11.31
C ARG A 206 15.92 0.11 -12.14
N GLN A 207 14.97 0.92 -12.63
CA GLN A 207 13.91 0.44 -13.53
C GLN A 207 14.44 -0.10 -14.86
N ASP A 208 15.71 0.17 -15.20
CA ASP A 208 16.42 -0.42 -16.36
C ASP A 208 16.49 -1.96 -16.31
N LEU A 209 16.36 -2.55 -15.12
CA LEU A 209 16.36 -4.00 -14.93
C LEU A 209 15.01 -4.67 -15.20
N ILE A 210 13.95 -3.90 -15.39
CA ILE A 210 12.61 -4.42 -15.57
C ILE A 210 12.38 -4.74 -17.04
N ASN A 211 12.00 -5.97 -17.35
CA ASN A 211 11.47 -6.31 -18.67
C ASN A 211 10.01 -5.83 -18.78
N GLN A 212 9.84 -4.54 -19.10
CA GLN A 212 8.54 -3.85 -19.05
C GLN A 212 7.48 -4.49 -19.95
N GLU A 213 7.84 -4.91 -21.17
CA GLU A 213 6.88 -5.53 -22.10
C GLU A 213 6.38 -6.87 -21.58
N LYS A 214 7.29 -7.72 -21.10
CA LYS A 214 6.94 -9.04 -20.60
C LYS A 214 6.16 -8.97 -19.29
N LEU A 215 6.61 -8.12 -18.38
CA LEU A 215 5.92 -7.86 -17.12
C LEU A 215 4.53 -7.25 -17.37
N GLY A 216 4.43 -6.29 -18.30
CA GLY A 216 3.16 -5.69 -18.70
C GLY A 216 2.17 -6.74 -19.22
N GLY A 217 2.66 -7.67 -20.06
CA GLY A 217 1.85 -8.78 -20.58
C GLY A 217 1.34 -9.69 -19.47
N TRP A 218 2.22 -10.08 -18.55
CA TRP A 218 1.85 -10.90 -17.39
C TRP A 218 0.80 -10.22 -16.51
N LEU A 219 0.94 -8.91 -16.27
CA LEU A 219 0.04 -8.12 -15.42
C LEU A 219 -1.32 -7.86 -16.08
N CYS A 220 -1.38 -7.57 -17.38
CA CYS A 220 -2.66 -7.32 -18.05
C CYS A 220 -3.52 -8.60 -18.14
N GLU A 221 -2.88 -9.77 -18.25
CA GLU A 221 -3.55 -11.08 -18.17
C GLU A 221 -4.07 -11.44 -16.77
N ARG A 222 -3.95 -10.55 -15.78
CA ARG A 222 -4.63 -10.69 -14.48
C ARG A 222 -6.07 -10.21 -14.51
N GLN A 223 -6.48 -9.43 -15.52
CA GLN A 223 -7.85 -8.94 -15.60
C GLN A 223 -8.79 -10.04 -16.08
N LEU A 224 -9.77 -10.38 -15.24
CA LEU A 224 -10.78 -11.40 -15.54
C LEU A 224 -11.95 -10.81 -16.31
N GLU A 225 -12.83 -11.70 -16.80
CA GLU A 225 -13.97 -11.32 -17.65
C GLU A 225 -14.91 -10.31 -16.96
N ASN A 226 -15.10 -10.44 -15.64
CA ASN A 226 -15.89 -9.54 -14.80
C ASN A 226 -15.21 -8.20 -14.50
N GLY A 227 -13.98 -7.98 -14.96
CA GLY A 227 -13.25 -6.72 -14.80
C GLY A 227 -12.29 -6.68 -13.62
N GLY A 228 -12.48 -7.55 -12.63
CA GLY A 228 -11.59 -7.66 -11.47
C GLY A 228 -10.22 -8.24 -11.83
N LEU A 229 -9.25 -8.03 -10.94
CA LEU A 229 -7.86 -8.45 -11.13
C LEU A 229 -7.50 -9.55 -10.13
N ASN A 230 -6.65 -10.49 -10.52
CA ASN A 230 -6.15 -11.54 -9.62
C ASN A 230 -4.64 -11.44 -9.34
N GLY A 231 -4.21 -12.17 -8.32
CA GLY A 231 -2.80 -12.20 -7.90
C GLY A 231 -1.93 -13.18 -8.68
N ARG A 232 -2.57 -14.19 -9.28
CA ARG A 232 -1.92 -15.32 -9.95
C ARG A 232 -2.83 -15.86 -11.05
N PRO A 233 -2.26 -16.46 -12.11
CA PRO A 233 -3.02 -17.22 -13.10
C PRO A 233 -3.97 -18.23 -12.44
N GLU A 234 -5.13 -18.44 -13.07
CA GLU A 234 -6.14 -19.43 -12.62
C GLU A 234 -6.68 -19.20 -11.19
N LYS A 235 -6.56 -17.99 -10.64
CA LYS A 235 -7.17 -17.58 -9.36
C LYS A 235 -8.32 -16.59 -9.59
N LYS A 236 -9.17 -16.49 -8.57
CA LYS A 236 -10.26 -15.51 -8.53
C LYS A 236 -9.71 -14.09 -8.40
N GLU A 237 -10.48 -13.15 -8.93
CA GLU A 237 -10.32 -11.72 -8.74
C GLU A 237 -10.40 -11.33 -7.27
N ASP A 238 -9.77 -10.23 -6.89
CA ASP A 238 -9.85 -9.64 -5.55
C ASP A 238 -9.53 -8.14 -5.68
N VAL A 239 -10.35 -7.27 -5.06
CA VAL A 239 -10.22 -5.82 -5.15
C VAL A 239 -8.81 -5.33 -4.80
N CYS A 240 -8.08 -5.96 -3.88
CA CYS A 240 -6.76 -5.46 -3.51
C CYS A 240 -5.75 -5.51 -4.68
N TYR A 241 -5.95 -6.40 -5.67
CA TYR A 241 -5.13 -6.42 -6.88
C TYR A 241 -5.37 -5.24 -7.81
N SER A 242 -6.46 -4.47 -7.61
CA SER A 242 -6.61 -3.15 -8.23
C SER A 242 -5.45 -2.23 -7.89
N TRP A 243 -4.88 -2.35 -6.69
CA TRP A 243 -3.65 -1.67 -6.37
C TRP A 243 -2.43 -2.42 -6.90
N TRP A 244 -2.21 -3.67 -6.48
CA TRP A 244 -0.95 -4.39 -6.77
C TRP A 244 -0.64 -4.50 -8.27
N VAL A 245 -1.65 -4.67 -9.12
CA VAL A 245 -1.47 -4.75 -10.57
C VAL A 245 -1.37 -3.35 -11.19
N LEU A 246 -2.29 -2.43 -10.88
CA LEU A 246 -2.27 -1.10 -11.52
C LEU A 246 -1.07 -0.26 -11.11
N SER A 247 -0.62 -0.34 -9.85
CA SER A 247 0.56 0.42 -9.41
C SER A 247 1.81 -0.07 -10.13
N SER A 248 1.96 -1.39 -10.29
CA SER A 248 3.00 -2.02 -11.09
C SER A 248 2.96 -1.57 -12.55
N LEU A 249 1.78 -1.61 -13.18
CA LEU A 249 1.59 -1.11 -14.54
C LEU A 249 1.83 0.40 -14.67
N SER A 250 1.48 1.17 -13.65
CA SER A 250 1.68 2.63 -13.62
C SER A 250 3.17 2.98 -13.59
N MET A 251 3.96 2.27 -12.78
CA MET A 251 5.43 2.44 -12.71
C MET A 251 6.17 2.09 -14.01
N ILE A 252 5.54 1.32 -14.91
CA ILE A 252 6.10 0.99 -16.24
C ILE A 252 5.31 1.63 -17.40
N ASP A 253 4.41 2.58 -17.12
CA ASP A 253 3.59 3.29 -18.11
C ASP A 253 2.75 2.37 -19.03
N ARG A 254 2.03 1.41 -18.42
CA ARG A 254 1.20 0.39 -19.09
C ARG A 254 -0.21 0.25 -18.52
N THR A 255 -0.69 1.21 -17.73
CA THR A 255 -2.07 1.19 -17.19
C THR A 255 -3.15 1.10 -18.28
N HIS A 256 -2.87 1.66 -19.46
CA HIS A 256 -3.75 1.60 -20.64
C HIS A 256 -3.98 0.18 -21.20
N TRP A 257 -3.27 -0.84 -20.70
CA TRP A 257 -3.48 -2.25 -21.08
C TRP A 257 -4.62 -2.92 -20.31
N ILE A 258 -5.15 -2.25 -19.28
CA ILE A 258 -6.31 -2.70 -18.52
C ILE A 258 -7.56 -2.08 -19.11
N ASN A 259 -8.64 -2.87 -19.19
CA ASN A 259 -9.96 -2.34 -19.44
C ASN A 259 -10.42 -1.52 -18.22
N ARG A 260 -10.21 -0.20 -18.32
CA ARG A 260 -10.49 0.79 -17.28
C ARG A 260 -11.92 0.70 -16.76
N ASP A 261 -12.90 0.73 -17.66
CA ASP A 261 -14.31 0.87 -17.27
C ASP A 261 -14.84 -0.39 -16.59
N LYS A 262 -14.39 -1.57 -17.04
CA LYS A 262 -14.70 -2.83 -16.36
C LYS A 262 -14.14 -2.90 -14.95
N LEU A 263 -12.90 -2.43 -14.74
CA LEU A 263 -12.29 -2.45 -13.42
C LEU A 263 -12.95 -1.43 -12.47
N ILE A 264 -13.30 -0.23 -12.97
CA ILE A 264 -14.09 0.75 -12.20
C ILE A 264 -15.43 0.12 -11.78
N LYS A 265 -16.16 -0.49 -12.72
CA LYS A 265 -17.43 -1.16 -12.42
C LYS A 265 -17.26 -2.23 -11.34
N PHE A 266 -16.26 -3.10 -11.47
CA PHE A 266 -15.96 -4.14 -10.48
C PHE A 266 -15.69 -3.57 -9.08
N ILE A 267 -14.82 -2.55 -8.95
CA ILE A 267 -14.52 -1.94 -7.65
C ILE A 267 -15.78 -1.33 -7.02
N LEU A 268 -16.59 -0.62 -7.81
CA LEU A 268 -17.81 0.01 -7.33
C LEU A 268 -18.91 -0.99 -6.97
N GLU A 269 -18.92 -2.19 -7.56
CA GLU A 269 -19.81 -3.30 -7.16
C GLU A 269 -19.40 -3.95 -5.82
N CYS A 270 -18.16 -3.74 -5.36
CA CYS A 270 -17.66 -4.27 -4.09
C CYS A 270 -17.87 -3.33 -2.90
N GLN A 271 -18.43 -2.14 -3.12
CA GLN A 271 -18.64 -1.16 -2.05
C GLN A 271 -19.94 -1.41 -1.30
N ASP A 272 -19.97 -1.13 0.00
CA ASP A 272 -21.22 -1.00 0.76
C ASP A 272 -21.70 0.46 0.64
N THR A 273 -22.75 0.70 -0.14
CA THR A 273 -23.29 2.05 -0.36
C THR A 273 -24.13 2.57 0.80
N ASP A 274 -24.50 1.71 1.75
CA ASP A 274 -25.35 2.06 2.89
C ASP A 274 -24.49 2.40 4.12
N ASN A 275 -23.50 1.55 4.42
CA ASN A 275 -22.65 1.67 5.61
C ASN A 275 -21.21 2.10 5.31
N GLY A 276 -20.78 2.03 4.05
CA GLY A 276 -19.43 2.35 3.62
C GLY A 276 -18.44 1.20 3.77
N GLY A 277 -17.26 1.38 3.17
CA GLY A 277 -16.25 0.34 3.03
C GLY A 277 -16.34 -0.38 1.67
N ILE A 278 -15.25 -1.05 1.29
CA ILE A 278 -15.15 -1.89 0.10
C ILE A 278 -14.65 -3.27 0.54
N SER A 279 -15.20 -4.33 -0.05
CA SER A 279 -14.81 -5.72 0.21
C SER A 279 -13.94 -6.28 -0.92
N ASP A 280 -13.47 -7.52 -0.78
CA ASP A 280 -12.66 -8.20 -1.79
C ASP A 280 -13.46 -8.50 -3.08
N ARG A 281 -14.77 -8.75 -2.97
CA ARG A 281 -15.67 -9.14 -4.06
C ARG A 281 -17.11 -8.69 -3.78
N PRO A 282 -17.98 -8.54 -4.80
CA PRO A 282 -19.36 -8.13 -4.60
C PRO A 282 -20.11 -9.06 -3.63
N GLY A 283 -20.78 -8.46 -2.64
CA GLY A 283 -21.56 -9.18 -1.63
C GLY A 283 -20.76 -9.71 -0.43
N ASN A 284 -19.43 -9.53 -0.40
CA ASN A 284 -18.62 -9.89 0.76
C ASN A 284 -18.59 -8.78 1.82
N MET A 285 -18.12 -9.13 3.02
CA MET A 285 -17.95 -8.18 4.13
C MET A 285 -16.83 -7.17 3.84
N VAL A 286 -17.10 -5.90 4.11
CA VAL A 286 -16.13 -4.81 3.91
C VAL A 286 -15.03 -4.81 4.97
N ASP A 287 -13.84 -4.37 4.58
CA ASP A 287 -12.75 -4.08 5.49
C ASP A 287 -11.94 -2.87 5.03
N VAL A 288 -11.17 -2.27 5.95
CA VAL A 288 -10.41 -1.05 5.66
C VAL A 288 -9.24 -1.30 4.69
N TRP A 289 -8.75 -2.53 4.57
CA TRP A 289 -7.69 -2.91 3.63
C TRP A 289 -8.19 -2.82 2.19
N HIS A 290 -9.30 -3.51 1.88
CA HIS A 290 -9.93 -3.46 0.56
C HIS A 290 -10.53 -2.09 0.28
N THR A 291 -11.01 -1.37 1.32
CA THR A 291 -11.41 0.04 1.19
C THR A 291 -10.28 0.90 0.64
N LEU A 292 -9.07 0.85 1.23
CA LEU A 292 -7.94 1.60 0.69
C LEU A 292 -7.61 1.13 -0.74
N PHE A 293 -7.43 -0.16 -0.97
CA PHE A 293 -6.91 -0.64 -2.25
C PHE A 293 -7.90 -0.59 -3.41
N GLY A 294 -9.21 -0.54 -3.12
CA GLY A 294 -10.23 -0.15 -4.08
C GLY A 294 -10.10 1.34 -4.45
N LEU A 295 -9.96 2.22 -3.46
CA LEU A 295 -9.81 3.67 -3.68
C LEU A 295 -8.52 4.03 -4.41
N THR A 296 -7.39 3.40 -4.09
CA THR A 296 -6.13 3.62 -4.82
C THR A 296 -6.23 3.10 -6.25
N GLY A 297 -6.91 1.99 -6.49
CA GLY A 297 -7.23 1.49 -7.82
C GLY A 297 -8.04 2.51 -8.63
N LEU A 298 -9.12 3.06 -8.05
CA LEU A 298 -9.92 4.12 -8.67
C LEU A 298 -9.10 5.39 -8.95
N SER A 299 -8.24 5.79 -8.02
CA SER A 299 -7.33 6.93 -8.18
C SER A 299 -6.37 6.72 -9.36
N LEU A 300 -5.73 5.54 -9.47
CA LEU A 300 -4.84 5.21 -10.60
C LEU A 300 -5.55 5.14 -11.96
N LEU A 301 -6.87 4.89 -11.97
CA LEU A 301 -7.71 4.95 -13.17
C LEU A 301 -8.24 6.37 -13.45
N GLY A 302 -7.92 7.37 -12.63
CA GLY A 302 -8.42 8.73 -12.79
C GLY A 302 -9.94 8.83 -12.59
N TYR A 303 -10.50 8.05 -11.65
CA TYR A 303 -11.90 8.21 -11.26
C TYR A 303 -12.13 9.58 -10.61
N PRO A 304 -13.18 10.33 -10.99
CA PRO A 304 -13.39 11.69 -10.50
C PRO A 304 -13.64 11.73 -8.99
N GLY A 305 -13.30 12.86 -8.37
CA GLY A 305 -13.55 13.10 -6.95
C GLY A 305 -12.41 12.66 -6.02
N LEU A 306 -11.51 11.79 -6.47
CA LEU A 306 -10.34 11.34 -5.69
C LEU A 306 -9.12 12.24 -5.93
N ASP A 307 -8.23 12.29 -4.93
CA ASP A 307 -6.86 12.78 -5.11
C ASP A 307 -5.97 11.74 -5.79
N ASP A 308 -4.90 12.21 -6.42
CA ASP A 308 -3.90 11.37 -7.07
C ASP A 308 -3.06 10.60 -6.04
N ILE A 309 -2.98 9.29 -6.21
CA ILE A 309 -2.06 8.42 -5.46
C ILE A 309 -0.71 8.27 -6.19
N ASP A 310 0.38 8.26 -5.44
CA ASP A 310 1.70 7.87 -5.94
C ASP A 310 1.82 6.33 -5.99
N PRO A 311 2.11 5.72 -7.17
CA PRO A 311 2.12 4.27 -7.34
C PRO A 311 3.31 3.57 -6.65
N VAL A 312 4.34 4.30 -6.23
CA VAL A 312 5.53 3.75 -5.57
C VAL A 312 5.33 3.70 -4.07
N TYR A 313 4.81 4.77 -3.47
CA TYR A 313 4.74 4.92 -2.01
C TYR A 313 3.38 4.60 -1.40
N CYS A 314 2.33 4.42 -2.21
CA CYS A 314 0.94 4.29 -1.74
C CYS A 314 0.53 5.46 -0.82
N LEU A 315 0.97 6.68 -1.17
CA LEU A 315 0.63 7.93 -0.50
C LEU A 315 0.09 8.92 -1.52
N PRO A 316 -0.75 9.91 -1.13
CA PRO A 316 -1.14 10.99 -2.03
C PRO A 316 0.11 11.64 -2.66
N LYS A 317 0.09 11.92 -3.97
CA LYS A 317 1.26 12.51 -4.67
C LYS A 317 1.76 13.78 -3.99
N SER A 318 0.84 14.63 -3.54
CA SER A 318 1.15 15.86 -2.79
C SER A 318 1.94 15.61 -1.50
N THR A 319 1.71 14.46 -0.82
CA THR A 319 2.47 14.04 0.35
C THR A 319 3.87 13.58 -0.04
N VAL A 320 4.00 12.76 -1.08
CA VAL A 320 5.32 12.30 -1.56
C VAL A 320 6.18 13.48 -2.04
N GLU A 321 5.60 14.38 -2.83
CA GLU A 321 6.27 15.61 -3.29
C GLU A 321 6.70 16.51 -2.13
N ARG A 322 5.85 16.68 -1.11
CA ARG A 322 6.20 17.44 0.10
C ARG A 322 7.38 16.82 0.84
N VAL A 323 7.39 15.50 1.02
CA VAL A 323 8.42 14.81 1.82
C VAL A 323 9.73 14.71 1.04
N LEU A 324 9.70 14.18 -0.19
CA LEU A 324 10.91 13.94 -0.99
C LEU A 324 11.40 15.20 -1.73
N GLY A 325 10.53 16.17 -1.97
CA GLY A 325 10.90 17.46 -2.56
C GLY A 325 11.73 18.34 -1.60
N LYS A 326 11.48 18.27 -0.29
CA LYS A 326 12.26 18.97 0.75
C LYS A 326 13.72 18.49 0.79
N SER A 327 13.97 17.19 0.60
CA SER A 327 15.34 16.61 0.56
C SER A 327 16.21 17.15 -0.58
N LYS A 328 15.61 17.53 -1.71
CA LYS A 328 16.35 18.14 -2.84
C LYS A 328 16.80 19.58 -2.57
N GLN A 329 16.16 20.30 -1.64
CA GLN A 329 16.52 21.68 -1.31
C GLN A 329 17.61 21.75 -0.21
N GLN A 330 17.77 20.71 0.61
CA GLN A 330 18.82 20.65 1.64
C GLN A 330 20.16 20.09 1.13
N SER A 331 20.20 19.61 -0.12
CA SER A 331 21.38 19.02 -0.77
C SER A 331 22.02 19.90 -1.85
N LEU A 332 21.56 21.14 -1.99
CA LEU A 332 22.22 22.16 -2.82
C LEU A 332 23.20 22.98 -1.94
N PRO A 333 24.49 23.05 -2.30
CA PRO A 333 25.49 23.83 -1.56
C PRO A 333 25.26 25.35 -1.67
#